data_AF-A0AA39IFV9-F1
#
_entry.id   AF-A0AA39IFV9-F1
#
_cell.length_a   1.000
_cell.length_b   1.000
_cell.length_c   1.000
_cell.angle_alpha   90.00
_cell.angle_beta   90.00
_cell.angle_gamma   90.00
#
_symmetry.space_group_name_H-M   'P 1'
#
loop_
_entity.id
_entity.type
_entity.pdbx_description
1 polymer ?
#
loop_
_entity_poly.entity_id
_entity_poly.type
_entity_poly.pdbx_seq_one_letter_code
_entity_poly.pdbx_strand_id
1 'polypeptide(L)'
;MILATIVLLALSQVGHATFKGKRFLGKDHDMLVAFKVRTADDLLAGSNSNISFSFGYVNELTDKLVYHHESVEFRNGKNHFEKKQLDSFRDMLNGWRYSKVETACAEQSTKAAEYTKCLTHPNIVFINVQNNKLIDLNADWMLDNIIVTITIRSKKGTKVTGTSHFVAENKWIKTKKYYLRSSESSARMPVREGAPFNGKSFP
;
A
#
# COMPACT_ATOMS: atom_id res chain seq x y z
N MET A 1 -19.96 38.61 -24.74
CA MET A 1 -19.12 37.39 -24.74
C MET A 1 -18.05 37.35 -23.66
N ILE A 2 -17.64 38.47 -23.03
CA ILE A 2 -16.57 38.49 -22.01
C ILE A 2 -17.02 37.91 -20.64
N LEU A 3 -18.32 37.99 -20.31
CA LEU A 3 -18.86 37.47 -19.04
C LEU A 3 -18.80 35.93 -18.95
N ALA A 4 -18.98 35.23 -20.07
CA ALA A 4 -18.96 33.77 -20.11
C ALA A 4 -17.55 33.20 -19.88
N THR A 5 -16.52 33.89 -20.39
CA THR A 5 -15.12 33.50 -20.21
C THR A 5 -14.65 33.64 -18.76
N ILE A 6 -15.13 34.66 -18.03
CA ILE A 6 -14.79 34.85 -16.61
C ILE A 6 -15.41 33.75 -15.73
N VAL A 7 -16.65 33.33 -16.02
CA VAL A 7 -17.31 32.22 -15.31
C VAL A 7 -16.58 30.88 -15.55
N LEU A 8 -16.11 30.62 -16.77
CA LEU A 8 -15.30 29.43 -17.07
C LEU A 8 -13.92 29.45 -16.38
N LEU A 9 -13.27 30.60 -16.27
CA LEU A 9 -11.99 30.75 -15.54
C LEU A 9 -12.14 30.61 -14.03
N ALA A 10 -13.28 31.00 -13.46
CA ALA A 10 -13.60 30.77 -12.05
C ALA A 10 -13.88 29.28 -11.76
N LEU A 11 -14.48 28.56 -12.71
CA LEU A 11 -14.70 27.10 -12.63
C LEU A 11 -13.42 26.29 -12.89
N SER A 12 -12.43 26.85 -13.60
CA SER A 12 -11.13 26.21 -13.83
C SER A 12 -10.15 26.39 -12.68
N GLN A 13 -10.53 27.07 -11.59
CA GLN A 13 -9.80 26.94 -10.33
C GLN A 13 -10.05 25.54 -9.80
N VAL A 14 -9.24 24.60 -10.29
CA VAL A 14 -9.04 23.28 -9.68
C VAL A 14 -8.51 23.57 -8.28
N GLY A 15 -9.42 23.80 -7.35
CA GLY A 15 -9.11 24.00 -5.95
C GLY A 15 -8.33 22.77 -5.52
N HIS A 16 -7.03 22.94 -5.28
CA HIS A 16 -6.21 21.84 -4.81
C HIS A 16 -6.80 21.40 -3.47
N ALA A 17 -7.28 20.17 -3.42
CA ALA A 17 -8.03 19.63 -2.29
C ALA A 17 -7.08 19.39 -1.10
N THR A 18 -6.72 20.45 -0.37
CA THR A 18 -5.78 20.34 0.75
C THR A 18 -6.51 20.39 2.09
N PHE A 19 -6.21 19.42 2.95
CA PHE A 19 -6.74 19.35 4.30
C PHE A 19 -6.14 20.44 5.19
N LYS A 20 -6.99 21.36 5.67
CA LYS A 20 -6.59 22.50 6.52
C LYS A 20 -6.75 22.26 8.03
N GLY A 21 -7.20 21.08 8.44
CA GLY A 21 -7.45 20.75 9.84
C GLY A 21 -6.19 20.35 10.63
N LYS A 22 -6.38 19.74 11.80
CA LYS A 22 -5.28 19.26 12.66
C LYS A 22 -4.60 18.05 12.03
N ARG A 23 -3.32 18.20 11.71
CA ARG A 23 -2.48 17.18 11.03
C ARG A 23 -1.58 16.42 11.98
N PHE A 24 -1.26 15.18 11.64
CA PHE A 24 -0.28 14.33 12.33
C PHE A 24 1.12 14.55 11.73
N LEU A 25 1.73 15.71 11.96
CA LEU A 25 2.99 16.07 11.30
C LEU A 25 4.18 15.18 11.74
N GLY A 26 5.11 14.91 10.81
CA GLY A 26 6.23 13.99 11.05
C GLY A 26 7.32 14.44 12.02
N LYS A 27 7.27 15.69 12.47
CA LYS A 27 8.09 16.17 13.59
C LYS A 27 7.62 15.61 14.94
N ASP A 28 6.33 15.26 15.05
CA ASP A 28 5.67 14.86 16.29
C ASP A 28 5.16 13.41 16.25
N HIS A 29 5.11 12.82 15.05
CA HIS A 29 4.49 11.52 14.80
C HIS A 29 5.38 10.61 13.96
N ASP A 30 5.21 9.32 14.17
CA ASP A 30 5.74 8.25 13.33
C ASP A 30 4.62 7.29 12.91
N MET A 31 4.93 6.48 11.91
CA MET A 31 4.02 5.47 11.39
C MET A 31 4.64 4.09 11.55
N LEU A 32 3.99 3.24 12.34
CA LEU A 32 4.29 1.82 12.42
C LEU A 32 3.40 1.07 11.42
N VAL A 33 4.02 0.31 10.53
CA VAL A 33 3.34 -0.51 9.52
C VAL A 33 3.59 -1.96 9.86
N ALA A 34 2.53 -2.75 10.00
CA ALA A 34 2.61 -4.18 10.28
C ALA A 34 1.92 -4.95 9.16
N PHE A 35 2.66 -5.89 8.56
CA PHE A 35 2.14 -6.84 7.59
C PHE A 35 1.94 -8.18 8.28
N LYS A 36 0.77 -8.79 8.08
CA LYS A 36 0.55 -10.21 8.33
C LYS A 36 0.25 -10.87 6.99
N VAL A 37 1.07 -11.82 6.59
CA VAL A 37 1.02 -12.46 5.27
C VAL A 37 0.72 -13.93 5.46
N ARG A 38 -0.34 -14.42 4.81
CA ARG A 38 -0.72 -15.82 4.84
C ARG A 38 -0.48 -16.46 3.48
N THR A 39 0.41 -17.44 3.43
CA THR A 39 0.55 -18.34 2.27
C THR A 39 -0.66 -19.26 2.18
N ALA A 40 -1.08 -19.58 0.96
CA ALA A 40 -2.22 -20.45 0.71
C ALA A 40 -2.03 -21.88 1.25
N ASP A 41 -3.16 -22.56 1.44
CA ASP A 41 -3.23 -23.97 1.79
C ASP A 41 -3.31 -24.85 0.54
N ASP A 42 -2.38 -24.66 -0.40
CA ASP A 42 -2.30 -25.48 -1.62
C ASP A 42 -0.99 -26.28 -1.64
N LEU A 43 -0.97 -27.39 -2.37
CA LEU A 43 0.24 -28.16 -2.60
C LEU A 43 1.28 -27.26 -3.30
N LEU A 44 2.50 -27.24 -2.77
CA LEU A 44 3.60 -26.38 -3.24
C LEU A 44 3.34 -24.87 -3.13
N ALA A 45 2.36 -24.41 -2.35
CA ALA A 45 2.04 -22.98 -2.24
C ALA A 45 3.18 -22.11 -1.66
N GLY A 46 4.14 -22.72 -0.96
CA GLY A 46 5.27 -22.02 -0.36
C GLY A 46 6.36 -21.62 -1.36
N SER A 47 7.30 -20.77 -0.95
CA SER A 47 8.35 -20.26 -1.84
C SER A 47 9.67 -19.98 -1.12
N ASN A 48 10.78 -20.24 -1.81
CA ASN A 48 12.14 -19.89 -1.36
C ASN A 48 12.64 -18.53 -1.88
N SER A 49 11.78 -17.82 -2.64
CA SER A 49 12.10 -16.50 -3.18
C SER A 49 12.28 -15.46 -2.07
N ASN A 50 13.06 -14.43 -2.37
CA ASN A 50 13.07 -13.21 -1.59
C ASN A 50 11.82 -12.39 -1.91
N ILE A 51 11.02 -12.06 -0.90
CA ILE A 51 9.78 -11.31 -1.09
C ILE A 51 9.80 -10.03 -0.26
N SER A 52 9.51 -8.89 -0.88
CA SER A 52 9.27 -7.63 -0.17
C SER A 52 7.83 -7.14 -0.36
N PHE A 53 7.33 -6.43 0.66
CA PHE A 53 5.99 -5.88 0.68
C PHE A 53 6.05 -4.37 0.85
N SER A 54 5.38 -3.69 -0.06
CA SER A 54 5.26 -2.24 -0.11
C SER A 54 3.77 -1.89 -0.02
N PHE A 55 3.42 -0.68 0.43
CA PHE A 55 2.02 -0.25 0.47
C PHE A 55 1.84 1.07 -0.24
N GLY A 56 0.59 1.40 -0.57
CA GLY A 56 0.28 2.68 -1.15
C GLY A 56 -1.19 3.05 -1.03
N TYR A 57 -1.51 4.13 -1.73
CA TYR A 57 -2.83 4.72 -1.77
C TYR A 57 -3.16 5.06 -3.22
N VAL A 58 -4.37 4.70 -3.63
CA VAL A 58 -4.93 5.03 -4.93
C VAL A 58 -6.25 5.74 -4.69
N ASN A 59 -6.50 6.79 -5.47
CA ASN A 59 -7.78 7.46 -5.45
C ASN A 59 -8.83 6.54 -6.10
N GLU A 60 -9.82 6.07 -5.33
CA GLU A 60 -10.78 5.06 -5.78
C GLU A 60 -11.72 5.55 -6.90
N LEU A 61 -11.88 6.86 -7.04
CA LEU A 61 -12.72 7.46 -8.10
C LEU A 61 -11.98 7.58 -9.43
N THR A 62 -10.68 7.89 -9.38
CA THR A 62 -9.88 8.19 -10.59
C THR A 62 -8.88 7.08 -10.94
N ASP A 63 -8.75 6.08 -10.07
CA ASP A 63 -7.73 5.03 -10.09
C ASP A 63 -6.27 5.53 -10.15
N LYS A 64 -6.04 6.81 -9.81
CA LYS A 64 -4.70 7.41 -9.82
C LYS A 64 -3.95 7.13 -8.52
N LEU A 65 -2.70 6.67 -8.66
CA LEU A 65 -1.80 6.47 -7.53
C LEU A 65 -1.54 7.80 -6.82
N VAL A 66 -1.91 7.86 -5.54
CA VAL A 66 -1.66 8.99 -4.65
C VAL A 66 -0.24 8.91 -4.10
N TYR A 67 0.14 7.73 -3.60
CA TYR A 67 1.45 7.52 -3.02
C TYR A 67 1.81 6.02 -2.98
N HIS A 68 3.10 5.73 -3.11
CA HIS A 68 3.67 4.39 -3.00
C HIS A 68 4.87 4.45 -2.05
N HIS A 69 4.79 3.71 -0.95
CA HIS A 69 5.93 3.45 -0.08
C HIS A 69 6.63 2.18 -0.52
N GLU A 70 7.85 2.32 -1.04
CA GLU A 70 8.71 1.19 -1.33
C GLU A 70 9.43 0.71 -0.06
N SER A 71 9.16 -0.53 0.34
CA SER A 71 9.96 -1.21 1.35
C SER A 71 11.26 -1.68 0.75
N VAL A 72 12.35 -1.45 1.48
CA VAL A 72 13.70 -1.81 1.06
C VAL A 72 14.12 -3.22 1.51
N GLU A 73 13.34 -3.85 2.38
CA GLU A 73 13.73 -5.10 3.02
C GLU A 73 13.05 -6.32 2.37
N PHE A 74 13.86 -7.17 1.76
CA PHE A 74 13.44 -8.48 1.30
C PHE A 74 13.48 -9.50 2.42
N ARG A 75 12.42 -10.30 2.52
CA ARG A 75 12.32 -11.44 3.44
C ARG A 75 12.74 -12.70 2.69
N ASN A 76 13.66 -13.45 3.27
CA ASN A 76 14.15 -14.70 2.69
C ASN A 76 13.11 -15.81 2.85
N GLY A 77 12.60 -16.33 1.72
CA GLY A 77 11.62 -17.40 1.71
C GLY A 77 12.08 -18.72 2.33
N LYS A 78 13.38 -18.95 2.54
CA LYS A 78 13.83 -20.17 3.26
C LYS A 78 13.30 -20.28 4.69
N ASN A 79 12.94 -19.16 5.32
CA ASN A 79 12.46 -19.11 6.70
C ASN A 79 11.01 -18.60 6.80
N HIS A 80 10.38 -18.30 5.67
CA HIS A 80 9.12 -17.58 5.57
C HIS A 80 8.29 -18.13 4.43
N PHE A 81 7.00 -17.83 4.42
CA PHE A 81 6.11 -18.13 3.31
C PHE A 81 5.91 -19.62 3.04
N GLU A 82 6.10 -20.50 4.02
CA GLU A 82 5.73 -21.91 3.87
C GLU A 82 4.22 -22.08 3.72
N LYS A 83 3.79 -23.23 3.20
CA LYS A 83 2.37 -23.57 3.04
C LYS A 83 1.59 -23.35 4.37
N LYS A 84 0.45 -22.66 4.31
CA LYS A 84 -0.39 -22.24 5.46
C LYS A 84 0.29 -21.33 6.50
N GLN A 85 1.55 -20.93 6.31
CA GLN A 85 2.28 -20.11 7.27
C GLN A 85 1.66 -18.71 7.36
N LEU A 86 1.62 -18.18 8.59
CA LEU A 86 1.30 -16.78 8.86
C LEU A 86 2.58 -16.06 9.28
N ASP A 87 3.14 -15.28 8.38
CA ASP A 87 4.31 -14.45 8.64
C ASP A 87 3.91 -13.05 9.10
N SER A 88 4.73 -12.48 9.99
CA SER A 88 4.50 -11.13 10.53
C SER A 88 5.73 -10.26 10.38
N PHE A 89 5.56 -9.11 9.73
CA PHE A 89 6.64 -8.14 9.48
C PHE A 89 6.24 -6.75 9.98
N ARG A 90 7.22 -5.94 10.35
CA ARG A 90 6.99 -4.56 10.78
C ARG A 90 8.03 -3.63 10.16
N ASP A 91 7.58 -2.43 9.81
CA ASP A 91 8.43 -1.31 9.41
C ASP A 91 7.99 -0.05 10.17
N MET A 92 8.93 0.88 10.35
CA MET A 92 8.70 2.16 11.01
C MET A 92 9.16 3.29 10.10
N LEU A 93 8.20 4.10 9.67
CA LEU A 93 8.45 5.34 8.94
C LEU A 93 8.52 6.49 9.93
N ASN A 94 9.64 7.20 9.91
CA ASN A 94 9.90 8.37 10.73
C ASN A 94 10.44 9.53 9.88
N GLY A 95 10.39 10.74 10.43
CA GLY A 95 10.92 11.95 9.80
C GLY A 95 10.44 12.10 8.35
N TRP A 96 11.38 12.22 7.42
CA TRP A 96 11.08 12.48 6.01
C TRP A 96 10.23 11.37 5.34
N ARG A 97 10.42 10.10 5.72
CA ARG A 97 9.68 8.97 5.12
C ARG A 97 8.20 9.05 5.43
N TYR A 98 7.87 9.36 6.69
CA TYR A 98 6.50 9.54 7.12
C TYR A 98 5.90 10.85 6.59
N SER A 99 6.67 11.95 6.57
CA SER A 99 6.20 13.24 6.03
C SER A 99 5.73 13.16 4.57
N LYS A 100 6.34 12.30 3.74
CA LYS A 100 5.88 12.07 2.36
C LYS A 100 4.48 11.45 2.32
N VAL A 101 4.22 10.46 3.16
CA VAL A 101 2.89 9.82 3.26
C VAL A 101 1.85 10.84 3.74
N GLU A 102 2.19 11.56 4.79
CA GLU A 102 1.30 12.54 5.42
C GLU A 102 0.94 13.68 4.46
N THR A 103 1.92 14.19 3.71
CA THR A 103 1.70 15.25 2.72
C THR A 103 0.78 14.77 1.61
N ALA A 104 1.04 13.59 1.05
CA ALA A 104 0.18 13.02 0.00
C ALA A 104 -1.27 12.83 0.47
N CYS A 105 -1.48 12.38 1.70
CA CYS A 105 -2.83 12.25 2.26
C CYS A 105 -3.49 13.60 2.55
N ALA A 106 -2.74 14.60 3.01
CA ALA A 106 -3.26 15.94 3.22
C ALA A 106 -3.67 16.62 1.91
N GLU A 107 -2.95 16.37 0.82
CA GLU A 107 -3.23 16.91 -0.53
C GLU A 107 -4.38 16.22 -1.27
N GLN A 108 -4.86 15.09 -0.76
CA GLN A 108 -5.96 14.32 -1.36
C GLN A 108 -7.24 14.35 -0.52
N SER A 109 -7.25 15.12 0.57
CA SER A 109 -8.35 15.11 1.54
C SER A 109 -8.83 16.52 1.84
N THR A 110 -10.13 16.69 2.05
CA THR A 110 -10.68 17.97 2.54
C THR A 110 -11.25 17.82 3.96
N LYS A 111 -11.62 16.60 4.35
CA LYS A 111 -12.20 16.29 5.66
C LYS A 111 -11.23 15.52 6.56
N ALA A 112 -11.39 15.67 7.87
CA ALA A 112 -10.56 14.97 8.86
C ALA A 112 -10.69 13.44 8.78
N ALA A 113 -11.89 12.93 8.48
CA ALA A 113 -12.12 11.50 8.31
C ALA A 113 -11.43 10.95 7.06
N GLU A 114 -11.47 11.66 5.94
CA GLU A 114 -10.78 11.30 4.68
C GLU A 114 -9.26 11.28 4.88
N TYR A 115 -8.71 12.32 5.51
CA TYR A 115 -7.30 12.42 5.86
C TYR A 115 -6.85 11.25 6.74
N THR A 116 -7.64 10.94 7.77
CA THR A 116 -7.34 9.84 8.70
C THR A 116 -7.47 8.49 8.02
N LYS A 117 -8.51 8.26 7.19
CA LYS A 117 -8.68 7.04 6.39
C LYS A 117 -7.47 6.86 5.47
N CYS A 118 -7.09 7.89 4.71
CA CYS A 118 -5.90 7.86 3.86
C CYS A 118 -4.65 7.50 4.65
N LEU A 119 -4.41 8.07 5.83
CA LEU A 119 -3.20 7.75 6.60
C LEU A 119 -3.14 6.32 7.14
N THR A 120 -4.28 5.65 7.30
CA THR A 120 -4.36 4.43 8.12
C THR A 120 -4.91 3.21 7.39
N HIS A 121 -5.52 3.40 6.21
CA HIS A 121 -6.12 2.34 5.40
C HIS A 121 -5.51 2.35 4.00
N PRO A 122 -4.30 1.80 3.82
CA PRO A 122 -3.73 1.64 2.49
C PRO A 122 -4.66 0.77 1.66
N ASN A 123 -4.95 1.17 0.42
CA ASN A 123 -5.87 0.44 -0.45
C ASN A 123 -5.17 -0.27 -1.62
N ILE A 124 -3.83 -0.26 -1.60
CA ILE A 124 -3.00 -1.09 -2.47
C ILE A 124 -1.79 -1.62 -1.70
N VAL A 125 -1.46 -2.89 -1.91
CA VAL A 125 -0.21 -3.52 -1.47
C VAL A 125 0.54 -3.99 -2.71
N PHE A 126 1.85 -3.74 -2.75
CA PHE A 126 2.73 -4.20 -3.81
C PHE A 126 3.62 -5.31 -3.27
N ILE A 127 3.85 -6.31 -4.12
CA ILE A 127 4.60 -7.51 -3.80
C ILE A 127 5.72 -7.59 -4.82
N ASN A 128 6.96 -7.69 -4.36
CA ASN A 128 8.11 -7.88 -5.23
C ASN A 128 8.77 -9.22 -4.89
N VAL A 129 8.77 -10.14 -5.86
CA VAL A 129 9.33 -11.47 -5.72
C VAL A 129 10.62 -11.54 -6.53
N GLN A 130 11.73 -11.82 -5.86
CA GLN A 130 13.05 -11.98 -6.46
C GLN A 130 13.59 -13.38 -6.19
N ASN A 131 14.12 -14.01 -7.23
CA ASN A 131 14.73 -15.32 -7.11
C ASN A 131 16.14 -15.19 -6.53
N ASN A 132 16.50 -16.08 -5.61
CA ASN A 132 17.83 -16.16 -5.00
C ASN A 132 18.85 -16.87 -5.90
N LYS A 133 18.41 -17.57 -6.96
CA LYS A 133 19.27 -18.40 -7.81
C LYS A 133 18.92 -18.26 -9.29
N LEU A 134 19.89 -18.57 -10.16
CA LEU A 134 19.70 -18.62 -11.61
C LEU A 134 18.68 -19.68 -12.04
N ILE A 135 18.54 -20.76 -11.27
CA ILE A 135 17.59 -21.84 -11.50
C ILE A 135 16.96 -22.17 -10.14
N ASP A 136 15.71 -21.74 -9.94
CA ASP A 136 14.89 -22.18 -8.80
C ASP A 136 13.52 -22.59 -9.34
N LEU A 137 13.23 -23.87 -9.22
CA LEU A 137 11.95 -24.45 -9.64
C LEU A 137 10.83 -24.20 -8.62
N ASN A 138 11.18 -23.72 -7.42
CA ASN A 138 10.25 -23.38 -6.32
C ASN A 138 10.13 -21.86 -6.11
N ALA A 139 10.33 -21.08 -7.18
CA ALA A 139 10.26 -19.63 -7.13
C ALA A 139 8.81 -19.11 -7.09
N ASP A 140 7.86 -19.90 -7.60
CA ASP A 140 6.44 -19.56 -7.60
C ASP A 140 5.88 -19.64 -6.17
N TRP A 141 4.95 -18.75 -5.85
CA TRP A 141 4.36 -18.61 -4.52
C TRP A 141 2.85 -18.43 -4.64
N MET A 142 2.04 -19.05 -3.78
CA MET A 142 0.60 -18.80 -3.74
C MET A 142 0.23 -18.09 -2.45
N LEU A 143 -0.23 -16.85 -2.60
CA LEU A 143 -0.71 -16.01 -1.51
C LEU A 143 -2.21 -16.27 -1.25
N ASP A 144 -2.61 -16.34 0.02
CA ASP A 144 -4.02 -16.32 0.41
C ASP A 144 -4.48 -14.90 0.78
N ASN A 145 -3.85 -14.29 1.77
CA ASN A 145 -4.19 -12.92 2.16
C ASN A 145 -3.04 -12.15 2.80
N ILE A 146 -3.16 -10.82 2.74
CA ILE A 146 -2.31 -9.87 3.45
C ILE A 146 -3.22 -8.97 4.31
N ILE A 147 -2.84 -8.79 5.56
CA ILE A 147 -3.43 -7.78 6.45
C ILE A 147 -2.37 -6.73 6.70
N VAL A 148 -2.69 -5.48 6.40
CA VAL A 148 -1.81 -4.34 6.67
C VAL A 148 -2.44 -3.49 7.77
N THR A 149 -1.76 -3.40 8.91
CA THR A 149 -2.16 -2.52 10.00
C THR A 149 -1.22 -1.32 10.06
N ILE A 150 -1.77 -0.12 9.97
CA ILE A 150 -1.02 1.12 10.12
C ILE A 150 -1.40 1.77 11.45
N THR A 151 -0.39 2.11 12.25
CA THR A 151 -0.56 2.85 13.51
C THR A 151 0.24 4.14 13.46
N ILE A 152 -0.45 5.27 13.61
CA ILE A 152 0.19 6.58 13.82
C ILE A 152 0.44 6.75 15.32
N ARG A 153 1.69 7.02 15.69
CA ARG A 153 2.09 7.23 17.09
C ARG A 153 2.66 8.62 17.29
N SER A 154 2.71 9.05 18.54
CA SER A 154 3.41 10.23 19.00
C SER A 154 4.25 9.88 20.23
N LYS A 155 5.01 10.84 20.76
CA LYS A 155 5.68 10.69 22.06
C LYS A 155 4.72 10.34 23.22
N LYS A 156 3.43 10.68 23.09
CA LYS A 156 2.37 10.38 24.08
C LYS A 156 1.63 9.06 23.80
N GLY A 157 2.17 8.20 22.94
CA GLY A 157 1.55 6.93 22.55
C GLY A 157 0.76 6.98 21.24
N THR A 158 -0.05 5.94 21.02
CA THR A 158 -0.88 5.73 19.82
C THR A 158 -1.90 6.85 19.63
N LYS A 159 -2.08 7.29 18.38
CA LYS A 159 -3.06 8.30 17.99
C LYS A 159 -4.22 7.70 17.22
N VAL A 160 -3.90 6.90 16.20
CA VAL A 160 -4.91 6.24 15.39
C VAL A 160 -4.33 4.98 14.76
N THR A 161 -5.18 3.98 14.60
CA THR A 161 -4.85 2.73 13.93
C THR A 161 -5.93 2.43 12.89
N GLY A 162 -5.50 1.95 11.73
CA GLY A 162 -6.38 1.42 10.69
C GLY A 162 -5.85 0.10 10.19
N THR A 163 -6.71 -0.67 9.53
CA THR A 163 -6.35 -1.98 9.00
C THR A 163 -7.01 -2.20 7.65
N SER A 164 -6.20 -2.68 6.71
CA SER A 164 -6.64 -3.05 5.36
C SER A 164 -6.44 -4.54 5.13
N HIS A 165 -7.43 -5.14 4.47
CA HIS A 165 -7.43 -6.54 4.11
C HIS A 165 -7.30 -6.69 2.60
N PHE A 166 -6.38 -7.56 2.18
CA PHE A 166 -6.12 -7.88 0.79
C PHE A 166 -6.22 -9.39 0.65
N VAL A 167 -7.28 -9.85 -0.01
CA VAL A 167 -7.49 -11.28 -0.26
C VAL A 167 -7.09 -11.57 -1.69
N ALA A 168 -6.14 -12.48 -1.90
CA ALA A 168 -5.69 -12.85 -3.22
C ALA A 168 -6.63 -13.90 -3.82
N GLU A 169 -6.80 -13.85 -5.14
CA GLU A 169 -7.25 -15.03 -5.89
C GLU A 169 -6.18 -16.13 -5.80
N ASN A 170 -6.60 -17.40 -5.79
CA ASN A 170 -5.72 -18.58 -5.76
C ASN A 170 -4.89 -18.66 -7.06
N LYS A 171 -3.88 -17.79 -7.16
CA LYS A 171 -3.05 -17.59 -8.35
C LYS A 171 -1.59 -17.63 -7.94
N TRP A 172 -0.81 -18.35 -8.75
CA TRP A 172 0.64 -18.41 -8.61
C TRP A 172 1.30 -17.07 -8.96
N ILE A 173 2.05 -16.55 -8.00
CA ILE A 173 2.89 -15.35 -8.06
C ILE A 173 4.30 -15.80 -8.42
N LYS A 174 4.80 -15.33 -9.56
CA LYS A 174 6.13 -15.71 -10.09
C LYS A 174 7.18 -14.68 -9.66
N THR A 175 8.43 -14.86 -10.10
CA THR A 175 9.52 -13.87 -9.88
C THR A 175 9.31 -12.57 -10.66
N LYS A 176 8.40 -11.70 -10.19
CA LYS A 176 8.07 -10.40 -10.78
C LYS A 176 7.49 -9.45 -9.72
N LYS A 177 7.01 -8.28 -10.17
CA LYS A 177 6.25 -7.31 -9.35
C LYS A 177 4.74 -7.50 -9.55
N TYR A 178 4.02 -7.50 -8.44
CA TYR A 178 2.56 -7.63 -8.40
C TYR A 178 1.94 -6.60 -7.47
N TYR A 179 0.62 -6.43 -7.58
CA TYR A 179 -0.15 -5.67 -6.60
C TYR A 179 -1.53 -6.29 -6.34
N LEU A 180 -2.08 -5.97 -5.17
CA LEU A 180 -3.44 -6.26 -4.75
C LEU A 180 -4.11 -4.99 -4.30
N ARG A 181 -5.40 -4.84 -4.61
CA ARG A 181 -6.24 -3.78 -4.08
C ARG A 181 -6.97 -4.28 -2.83
N SER A 182 -7.21 -3.38 -1.88
CA SER A 182 -8.09 -3.71 -0.77
C SER A 182 -9.51 -3.80 -1.29
N SER A 183 -10.28 -4.72 -0.72
CA SER A 183 -11.71 -4.81 -0.98
C SER A 183 -12.47 -4.37 0.26
N GLU A 184 -13.48 -3.51 0.12
CA GLU A 184 -14.44 -3.27 1.21
C GLU A 184 -15.35 -4.48 1.43
N SER A 185 -15.50 -5.35 0.42
CA SER A 185 -16.17 -6.66 0.54
C SER A 185 -15.16 -7.76 0.84
N SER A 186 -15.53 -8.85 1.50
CA SER A 186 -14.64 -10.02 1.69
C SER A 186 -14.30 -10.77 0.39
N ALA A 187 -14.57 -10.17 -0.77
CA ALA A 187 -14.28 -10.72 -2.09
C ALA A 187 -12.76 -10.83 -2.33
N ARG A 188 -12.38 -11.89 -3.04
CA ARG A 188 -11.02 -12.10 -3.52
C ARG A 188 -10.72 -11.12 -4.65
N MET A 189 -9.54 -10.52 -4.62
CA MET A 189 -9.07 -9.57 -5.60
C MET A 189 -7.97 -10.22 -6.46
N PRO A 190 -7.98 -9.97 -7.78
CA PRO A 190 -6.98 -10.54 -8.66
C PRO A 190 -5.59 -10.01 -8.30
N VAL A 191 -4.61 -10.91 -8.19
CA VAL A 191 -3.20 -10.54 -8.16
C VAL A 191 -2.80 -10.09 -9.56
N ARG A 192 -2.55 -8.79 -9.71
CA ARG A 192 -2.22 -8.17 -11.01
C ARG A 192 -0.71 -7.98 -11.14
N GLU A 193 -0.18 -8.35 -12.30
CA GLU A 193 1.21 -8.05 -12.65
C GLU A 193 1.34 -6.52 -12.86
N GLY A 194 2.38 -5.92 -12.29
CA GLY A 194 2.62 -4.48 -12.38
C GLY A 194 3.93 -4.17 -13.08
N ALA A 195 3.93 -3.16 -13.97
CA ALA A 195 5.16 -2.51 -14.40
C ALA A 195 5.81 -1.76 -13.21
N PRO A 196 7.14 -1.53 -13.19
CA PRO A 196 7.73 -0.63 -12.22
C PRO A 196 7.00 0.72 -12.28
N PHE A 197 6.42 1.15 -11.16
CA PHE A 197 5.82 2.47 -11.01
C PHE A 197 6.92 3.53 -11.04
N ASN A 198 7.45 3.83 -12.23
CA ASN A 198 8.06 5.12 -12.48
C ASN A 198 6.92 6.13 -12.38
N GLY A 199 7.05 7.18 -11.57
CA GLY A 199 5.99 8.13 -11.19
C GLY A 199 5.37 8.97 -12.32
N LYS A 200 5.09 8.38 -13.48
CA LYS A 200 4.32 8.94 -14.58
C LYS A 200 3.31 7.89 -15.06
N SER A 201 2.09 8.05 -14.56
CA SER A 201 0.78 7.73 -15.16
C SER A 201 0.57 6.36 -15.84
N PHE A 202 -0.46 5.63 -15.39
CA PHE A 202 -1.31 4.85 -16.31
C PHE A 202 -2.23 5.82 -17.10
N PRO A 203 -2.64 5.48 -18.34
CA PRO A 203 -3.40 6.33 -19.26
C PRO A 203 -4.71 6.86 -18.68
#